data_AF-A0A0R3RKV9-F1
#
_entry.id   AF-A0A0R3RKV9-F1
#
_cell.length_a   1.000
_cell.length_b   1.000
_cell.length_c   1.000
_cell.angle_alpha   90.00
_cell.angle_beta   90.00
_cell.angle_gamma   90.00
#
_symmetry.space_group_name_H-M   'P 1'
#
loop_
_entity.id
_entity.type
_entity.pdbx_description
1 polymer ?
#
loop_
_entity_poly.entity_id
_entity_poly.type
_entity_poly.pdbx_seq_one_letter_code
_entity_poly.pdbx_strand_id
1 'polypeptide(L)'
;MLKSSTVDQKELQRREAYLRDNSRPLKLADPTTWPRRWSVTFLGVGIGLLSWKYYTDWSRKPFFYSFVPRFVLLAFVGGVGYVIGSLREYHYKTRDAVIEHYISLHPEDFHHLTNLDGRKFSEVLIPWIPRRAHHRKFDTNNLESADLVSGRRQRMLARLDARHTRDTAGLKTSSDTTDFDKLLAKAANVMNSSKLSIEPEFLQELETALTLMPRGRQSRRLKEALNILRGQMQEQIGLAHQQAAFSFSTRNESAAQSKVQKATTAQCNPLGPTQHIAKPLVRNAVRITAEHGKELIVKGDDGEEVMINDVTNSDVRVPFKASTVHVKSVKHTTLIFAPIKTSLLIRDCENLTVVVAAQQVRGALIIEDCDGIEVAPYNVVGFERDPQNNNWHNVQDFSWLSSEEHSPNWKIMKENSTRCFTL
;
A
#
# COMPACT_ATOMS: atom_id res chain seq x y z
N MET A 1 -18.81 17.32 20.62
CA MET A 1 -19.05 17.98 19.31
C MET A 1 -17.82 17.79 18.45
N LEU A 2 -17.89 16.88 17.48
CA LEU A 2 -16.83 16.71 16.47
C LEU A 2 -16.82 17.97 15.61
N LYS A 3 -15.73 18.75 15.64
CA LYS A 3 -15.58 19.87 14.71
C LYS A 3 -15.54 19.30 13.29
N SER A 4 -16.33 19.88 12.37
CA SER A 4 -16.20 19.54 10.96
C SER A 4 -14.77 19.83 10.50
N SER A 5 -14.18 18.90 9.74
CA SER A 5 -12.85 19.08 9.15
C SER A 5 -12.83 20.17 8.06
N THR A 6 -14.01 20.58 7.58
CA THR A 6 -14.19 21.68 6.63
C THR A 6 -14.13 23.03 7.35
N VAL A 7 -13.41 23.98 6.76
CA VAL A 7 -13.35 25.37 7.24
C VAL A 7 -14.74 25.99 7.23
N ASP A 8 -15.11 26.66 8.33
CA ASP A 8 -16.40 27.33 8.46
C ASP A 8 -16.54 28.46 7.42
N GLN A 9 -17.74 28.63 6.86
CA GLN A 9 -18.01 29.61 5.80
C GLN A 9 -17.73 31.05 6.27
N LYS A 10 -17.98 31.33 7.56
CA LYS A 10 -17.66 32.63 8.17
C LYS A 10 -16.16 32.90 8.21
N GLU A 11 -15.36 31.87 8.45
CA GLU A 11 -13.91 31.98 8.46
C GLU A 11 -13.35 32.14 7.04
N LEU A 12 -13.95 31.50 6.03
CA LEU A 12 -13.63 31.73 4.62
C LEU A 12 -13.91 33.17 4.20
N GLN A 13 -15.12 33.68 4.51
CA GLN A 13 -15.47 35.09 4.24
C GLN A 13 -14.54 36.06 4.94
N ARG A 14 -14.14 35.77 6.19
CA ARG A 14 -13.13 36.56 6.91
C ARG A 14 -11.82 36.58 6.14
N ARG A 15 -11.31 35.42 5.70
CA ARG A 15 -10.04 35.30 4.96
C ARG A 15 -10.10 36.02 3.62
N GLU A 16 -11.19 35.86 2.87
CA GLU A 16 -11.38 36.55 1.59
C GLU A 16 -11.37 38.07 1.75
N ALA A 17 -12.03 38.59 2.80
CA ALA A 17 -12.01 40.02 3.13
C ALA A 17 -10.58 40.54 3.42
N TYR A 18 -9.70 39.70 3.97
CA TYR A 18 -8.30 40.05 4.20
C TYR A 18 -7.38 39.77 3.01
N LEU A 19 -7.72 38.87 2.08
CA LEU A 19 -6.80 38.48 1.00
C LEU A 19 -7.02 39.26 -0.29
N ARG A 20 -8.27 39.66 -0.59
CA ARG A 20 -8.56 40.42 -1.81
C ARG A 20 -7.97 41.83 -1.75
N ASP A 21 -7.49 42.28 -2.91
CA ASP A 21 -6.95 43.63 -3.06
C ASP A 21 -8.09 44.68 -2.98
N ASN A 22 -7.85 45.81 -2.31
CA ASN A 22 -8.83 46.86 -1.98
C ASN A 22 -9.97 46.52 -0.98
N SER A 23 -10.08 45.30 -0.44
CA SER A 23 -11.07 45.00 0.62
C SER A 23 -10.55 45.30 2.04
N ARG A 24 -9.23 45.50 2.20
CA ARG A 24 -8.61 45.85 3.47
C ARG A 24 -8.87 47.32 3.82
N PRO A 25 -9.17 47.65 5.09
CA PRO A 25 -9.19 49.04 5.52
C PRO A 25 -7.79 49.66 5.38
N LEU A 26 -7.70 50.84 4.79
CA LEU A 26 -6.46 51.57 4.61
C LEU A 26 -5.85 51.91 5.99
N LYS A 27 -4.65 51.40 6.26
CA LYS A 27 -3.87 51.78 7.45
C LYS A 27 -2.66 52.58 7.00
N LEU A 28 -2.58 53.84 7.41
CA LEU A 28 -1.49 54.74 7.01
C LEU A 28 -0.10 54.22 7.44
N ALA A 29 -0.01 53.55 8.59
CA ALA A 29 1.25 53.02 9.10
C ALA A 29 1.73 51.73 8.41
N ASP A 30 0.85 51.03 7.68
CA ASP A 30 1.17 49.74 7.06
C ASP A 30 1.14 49.87 5.52
N PRO A 31 2.31 49.91 4.85
CA PRO A 31 2.39 50.07 3.41
C PRO A 31 1.78 48.89 2.63
N THR A 32 1.59 47.74 3.27
CA THR A 32 0.97 46.56 2.63
C THR A 32 -0.55 46.68 2.50
N THR A 33 -1.17 47.64 3.18
CA THR A 33 -2.61 47.93 3.07
C THR A 33 -2.92 48.98 2.00
N TRP A 34 -1.89 49.58 1.40
CA TRP A 34 -2.08 50.64 0.42
C TRP A 34 -2.45 50.05 -0.94
N PRO A 35 -3.33 50.71 -1.72
CA PRO A 35 -3.73 50.21 -3.02
C PRO A 35 -2.52 50.07 -3.94
N ARG A 36 -2.40 48.93 -4.61
CA ARG A 36 -1.19 48.55 -5.37
C ARG A 36 -0.90 49.45 -6.57
N ARG A 37 -1.88 50.24 -7.02
CA ARG A 37 -1.71 51.32 -8.01
C ARG A 37 -0.75 52.42 -7.56
N TRP A 38 -0.73 52.74 -6.26
CA TRP A 38 0.15 53.77 -5.71
C TRP A 38 1.59 53.28 -5.54
N SER A 39 1.85 51.98 -5.53
CA SER A 39 3.19 51.44 -5.25
C SER A 39 4.21 51.91 -6.30
N VAL A 40 3.82 51.93 -7.58
CA VAL A 40 4.69 52.37 -8.70
C VAL A 40 4.85 53.89 -8.66
N THR A 41 3.79 54.59 -8.28
CA THR A 41 3.80 56.06 -8.10
C THR A 41 4.79 56.46 -7.02
N PHE A 42 4.71 55.86 -5.83
CA PHE A 42 5.61 56.15 -4.71
C PHE A 42 7.05 55.75 -5.01
N LEU A 43 7.27 54.63 -5.70
CA LEU A 43 8.61 54.24 -6.13
C LEU A 43 9.19 55.26 -7.12
N GLY A 44 8.42 55.66 -8.14
CA GLY A 44 8.84 56.64 -9.14
C GLY A 44 9.13 58.01 -8.52
N VAL A 45 8.24 58.50 -7.64
CA VAL A 45 8.44 59.75 -6.91
C VAL A 45 9.64 59.66 -5.97
N GLY A 46 9.80 58.56 -5.24
CA GLY A 46 10.92 58.35 -4.32
C GLY A 46 12.28 58.35 -5.02
N ILE A 47 12.39 57.61 -6.14
CA ILE A 47 13.59 57.62 -6.99
C ILE A 47 13.82 59.01 -7.58
N GLY A 48 12.77 59.71 -7.99
CA GLY A 48 12.83 61.09 -8.48
C GLY A 48 13.38 62.07 -7.44
N LEU A 49 12.91 61.99 -6.19
CA LEU A 49 13.43 62.80 -5.08
C LEU A 49 14.89 62.47 -4.75
N LEU A 50 15.26 61.19 -4.76
CA LEU A 50 16.66 60.77 -4.55
C LEU A 50 17.57 61.30 -5.65
N SER A 51 17.14 61.18 -6.91
CA SER A 51 17.87 61.68 -8.08
C SER A 51 18.01 63.20 -8.04
N TRP A 52 16.95 63.92 -7.67
CA TRP A 52 17.01 65.36 -7.45
C TRP A 52 18.05 65.69 -6.36
N LYS A 53 17.95 65.06 -5.18
CA LYS A 53 18.90 65.28 -4.07
C LYS A 53 20.34 65.04 -4.51
N TYR A 54 20.59 63.90 -5.16
CA TYR A 54 21.91 63.54 -5.65
C TYR A 54 22.45 64.56 -6.65
N TYR A 55 21.64 65.02 -7.60
CA TYR A 55 22.02 66.05 -8.55
C TYR A 55 22.35 67.38 -7.87
N THR A 56 21.57 67.79 -6.87
CA THR A 56 21.83 69.03 -6.13
C THR A 56 23.11 68.96 -5.32
N ASP A 57 23.37 67.83 -4.66
CA ASP A 57 24.59 67.59 -3.87
C ASP A 57 25.81 67.59 -4.81
N TRP A 58 25.73 66.90 -5.95
CA TRP A 58 26.76 66.87 -6.99
C TRP A 58 27.05 68.27 -7.55
N SER A 59 26.00 69.02 -7.87
CA SER A 59 26.10 70.36 -8.46
C SER A 59 26.44 71.44 -7.43
N ARG A 60 26.55 71.09 -6.14
CA ARG A 60 26.72 72.02 -5.01
C ARG A 60 25.68 73.15 -5.00
N LYS A 61 24.43 72.84 -5.37
CA LYS A 61 23.31 73.78 -5.40
C LYS A 61 22.35 73.48 -4.24
N PRO A 62 21.65 74.48 -3.67
CA PRO A 62 20.65 74.23 -2.65
C PRO A 62 19.52 73.38 -3.24
N PHE A 63 18.86 72.58 -2.39
CA PHE A 63 17.80 71.65 -2.82
C PHE A 63 16.69 72.34 -3.64
N PHE A 64 16.31 73.55 -3.23
CA PHE A 64 15.26 74.37 -3.87
C PHE A 64 15.67 75.03 -5.20
N TYR A 65 16.90 74.83 -5.67
CA TYR A 65 17.32 75.34 -6.97
C TYR A 65 16.46 74.74 -8.10
N SER A 66 15.87 75.59 -8.95
CA SER A 66 14.99 75.16 -10.05
C SER A 66 13.80 74.29 -9.57
N PHE A 67 13.17 74.71 -8.47
CA PHE A 67 12.08 73.98 -7.83
C PHE A 67 10.89 73.72 -8.75
N VAL A 68 10.37 74.77 -9.41
CA VAL A 68 9.16 74.71 -10.24
C VAL A 68 9.25 73.64 -11.35
N PRO A 69 10.25 73.68 -12.27
CA PRO A 69 10.32 72.68 -13.35
C PRO A 69 10.58 71.26 -12.85
N ARG A 70 11.31 71.08 -11.74
CA ARG A 70 11.56 69.76 -11.14
C ARG A 70 10.32 69.19 -10.46
N PHE A 71 9.53 70.03 -9.79
CA PHE A 71 8.25 69.63 -9.23
C PHE A 71 7.27 69.20 -10.33
N VAL A 72 7.20 69.94 -11.44
CA VAL A 72 6.40 69.56 -12.62
C VAL A 72 6.83 68.20 -13.18
N LEU A 73 8.15 67.97 -13.33
CA LEU A 73 8.68 66.68 -13.78
C LEU A 73 8.32 65.54 -12.81
N LEU A 74 8.43 65.80 -11.51
CA LEU A 74 8.12 64.82 -10.47
C LEU A 74 6.62 64.47 -10.43
N ALA A 75 5.75 65.47 -10.61
CA ALA A 75 4.30 65.26 -10.75
C ALA A 75 3.99 64.45 -12.02
N PHE A 76 4.66 64.72 -13.13
CA PHE A 76 4.53 63.95 -14.38
C PHE A 76 4.94 62.49 -14.19
N VAL A 77 6.11 62.23 -13.59
CA VAL A 77 6.57 60.87 -13.27
C VAL A 77 5.60 60.14 -12.35
N GLY A 78 5.05 60.84 -11.35
CA GLY A 78 4.00 60.32 -10.49
C GLY A 78 2.73 59.94 -11.26
N GLY A 79 2.26 60.81 -12.16
CA GLY A 79 1.09 60.55 -13.01
C GLY A 79 1.29 59.34 -13.94
N VAL A 80 2.45 59.23 -14.59
CA VAL A 80 2.81 58.06 -15.40
C VAL A 80 2.83 56.79 -14.56
N GLY A 81 3.44 56.86 -13.36
CA GLY A 81 3.46 55.76 -12.41
C GLY A 81 2.06 55.30 -11.99
N TYR A 82 1.11 56.23 -11.83
CA TYR A 82 -0.27 55.93 -11.49
C TYR A 82 -1.00 55.21 -12.64
N VAL A 83 -0.80 55.65 -13.88
CA VAL A 83 -1.39 55.01 -15.08
C VAL A 83 -0.86 53.58 -15.23
N ILE A 84 0.46 53.39 -15.14
CA ILE A 84 1.08 52.05 -15.19
C ILE A 84 0.56 51.18 -14.05
N GLY A 85 0.49 51.74 -12.83
CA GLY A 85 -0.05 51.05 -11.66
C GLY A 85 -1.50 50.60 -11.87
N SER A 86 -2.32 51.44 -12.50
CA SER A 86 -3.73 51.16 -12.78
C SER A 86 -3.91 50.08 -13.85
N LEU A 87 -3.12 50.11 -14.92
CA LEU A 87 -3.11 49.05 -15.95
C LEU A 87 -2.70 47.69 -15.36
N ARG A 88 -1.69 47.70 -14.49
CA ARG A 88 -1.23 46.50 -13.79
C ARG A 88 -2.30 45.96 -12.83
N GLU A 89 -2.99 46.84 -12.11
CA GLU A 89 -4.10 46.46 -11.22
C GLU A 89 -5.24 45.82 -12.05
N TYR A 90 -5.58 46.39 -13.21
CA TYR A 90 -6.57 45.81 -14.12
C TYR A 90 -6.17 44.41 -14.60
N HIS A 91 -4.92 44.22 -15.04
CA HIS A 91 -4.43 42.92 -15.49
C HIS A 91 -4.51 41.84 -14.38
N TYR A 92 -4.13 42.18 -13.15
CA TYR A 92 -4.25 41.25 -12.02
C TYR A 92 -5.71 40.92 -11.69
N LYS A 93 -6.63 41.89 -11.75
CA LYS A 93 -8.07 41.64 -11.58
C LYS A 93 -8.60 40.66 -12.62
N THR A 94 -8.22 40.81 -13.89
CA THR A 94 -8.63 39.88 -14.94
C THR A 94 -8.10 38.47 -14.67
N ARG A 95 -6.82 38.34 -14.30
CA ARG A 95 -6.21 37.04 -13.99
C ARG A 95 -6.89 36.38 -12.79
N ASP A 96 -7.11 37.13 -11.72
CA ASP A 96 -7.74 36.62 -10.50
C ASP A 96 -9.20 36.22 -10.77
N ALA A 97 -9.95 36.99 -11.59
CA ALA A 97 -11.30 36.63 -12.01
C ALA A 97 -11.35 35.32 -12.83
N VAL A 98 -10.36 35.08 -13.71
CA VAL A 98 -10.26 33.81 -14.46
C VAL A 98 -9.98 32.64 -13.52
N ILE A 99 -9.09 32.83 -12.55
CA ILE A 99 -8.77 31.81 -11.54
C ILE A 99 -10.02 31.52 -10.68
N GLU A 100 -10.71 32.56 -10.22
CA GLU A 100 -11.96 32.41 -9.45
C GLU A 100 -13.03 31.67 -10.26
N HIS A 101 -13.19 31.99 -11.54
CA HIS A 101 -14.11 31.29 -12.42
C HIS A 101 -13.74 29.81 -12.58
N TYR A 102 -12.45 29.50 -12.78
CA TYR A 102 -11.98 28.12 -12.86
C TYR A 102 -12.24 27.35 -11.56
N ILE A 103 -11.94 27.95 -10.40
CA ILE A 103 -12.22 27.35 -9.09
C ILE A 103 -13.72 27.09 -8.91
N SER A 104 -14.57 27.99 -9.40
CA SER A 104 -16.04 27.82 -9.32
C SER A 104 -16.56 26.69 -10.21
N LEU A 105 -15.91 26.44 -11.36
CA LEU A 105 -16.26 25.35 -12.27
C LEU A 105 -15.75 23.99 -11.80
N HIS A 106 -14.60 23.98 -11.11
CA HIS A 106 -13.90 22.78 -10.68
C HIS A 106 -13.68 22.74 -9.16
N PRO A 107 -14.73 22.80 -8.33
CA PRO A 107 -14.56 22.77 -6.87
C PRO A 107 -13.85 21.49 -6.41
N GLU A 108 -14.06 20.35 -7.07
CA GLU A 108 -13.48 19.04 -6.75
C GLU A 108 -11.94 19.03 -6.71
N ASP A 109 -11.29 19.81 -7.58
CA ASP A 109 -9.85 19.91 -7.65
C ASP A 109 -9.27 20.56 -6.39
N PHE A 110 -10.03 21.46 -5.76
CA PHE A 110 -9.59 22.28 -4.63
C PHE A 110 -10.04 21.76 -3.26
N HIS A 111 -10.68 20.58 -3.18
CA HIS A 111 -11.12 19.97 -1.91
C HIS A 111 -9.97 19.77 -0.89
N HIS A 112 -8.72 19.70 -1.35
CA HIS A 112 -7.56 19.58 -0.47
C HIS A 112 -7.25 20.87 0.30
N LEU A 113 -7.72 22.04 -0.17
CA LEU A 113 -7.51 23.34 0.48
C LEU A 113 -8.56 23.64 1.54
N THR A 114 -9.75 23.03 1.44
CA THR A 114 -10.89 23.28 2.34
C THR A 114 -10.90 22.36 3.55
N ASN A 115 -10.20 21.22 3.49
CA ASN A 115 -10.13 20.23 4.56
C ASN A 115 -8.90 20.44 5.44
N LEU A 116 -9.09 20.68 6.74
CA LEU A 116 -8.03 20.79 7.74
C LEU A 116 -7.23 19.49 7.89
N ASP A 117 -7.91 18.35 7.75
CA ASP A 117 -7.33 17.02 7.93
C ASP A 117 -6.71 16.45 6.64
N GLY A 118 -6.72 17.22 5.54
CA GLY A 118 -6.24 16.80 4.22
C GLY A 118 -7.18 15.84 3.48
N ARG A 119 -6.71 15.27 2.37
CA ARG A 119 -7.42 14.19 1.64
C ARG A 119 -7.11 12.85 2.30
N LYS A 120 -8.10 11.94 2.36
CA LYS A 120 -7.87 10.59 2.88
C LYS A 120 -6.88 9.86 1.98
N PHE A 121 -6.00 9.04 2.54
CA PHE A 121 -5.05 8.25 1.74
C PHE A 121 -5.75 7.36 0.71
N SER A 122 -6.97 6.90 0.97
CA SER A 122 -7.77 6.15 0.00
C SER A 122 -8.18 6.95 -1.25
N GLU A 123 -8.26 8.27 -1.15
CA GLU A 123 -8.62 9.18 -2.26
C GLU A 123 -7.37 9.62 -3.03
N VAL A 124 -6.20 9.60 -2.39
CA VAL A 124 -4.91 9.97 -3.00
C VAL A 124 -4.23 8.77 -3.64
N LEU A 125 -4.29 7.62 -2.98
CA LEU A 125 -3.68 6.39 -3.46
C LEU A 125 -4.56 5.81 -4.56
N ILE A 126 -3.97 5.58 -5.73
CA ILE A 126 -4.55 4.72 -6.75
C ILE A 126 -4.87 3.39 -6.05
N PRO A 127 -6.07 2.81 -6.28
CA PRO A 127 -6.42 1.53 -5.67
C PRO A 127 -5.28 0.54 -5.95
N TRP A 128 -4.73 -0.03 -4.87
CA TRP A 128 -3.69 -1.02 -5.00
C TRP A 128 -4.31 -2.26 -5.63
N ILE A 129 -4.06 -2.45 -6.92
CA ILE A 129 -4.43 -3.65 -7.63
C ILE A 129 -3.29 -4.64 -7.43
N PRO A 130 -3.45 -5.69 -6.60
CA PRO A 130 -2.42 -6.70 -6.48
C PRO A 130 -2.19 -7.31 -7.86
N ARG A 131 -0.94 -7.31 -8.33
CA ARG A 131 -0.53 -8.14 -9.47
C ARG A 131 -0.59 -9.61 -9.05
N ARG A 132 -1.80 -10.15 -8.97
CA ARG A 132 -2.05 -11.60 -8.88
C ARG A 132 -1.81 -12.14 -10.28
N ALA A 133 -0.71 -12.85 -10.46
CA ALA A 133 -0.09 -13.22 -11.73
C ALA A 133 0.67 -12.05 -12.39
N HIS A 134 1.98 -12.24 -12.54
CA HIS A 134 2.62 -11.81 -13.77
C HIS A 134 1.88 -12.52 -14.90
N HIS A 135 0.90 -11.85 -15.51
CA HIS A 135 0.66 -12.11 -16.92
C HIS A 135 2.00 -11.80 -17.59
N ARG A 136 2.79 -12.84 -17.88
CA ARG A 136 3.76 -12.78 -18.97
C ARG A 136 2.98 -12.07 -20.07
N LYS A 137 3.50 -10.96 -20.60
CA LYS A 137 3.01 -10.50 -21.89
C LYS A 137 3.24 -11.70 -22.80
N PHE A 138 2.19 -12.48 -23.05
CA PHE A 138 2.24 -13.51 -24.05
C PHE A 138 2.30 -12.71 -25.33
N ASP A 139 3.44 -12.76 -25.99
CA ASP A 139 3.52 -12.31 -27.36
C ASP A 139 2.43 -13.07 -28.10
N THR A 140 1.40 -12.35 -28.55
CA THR A 140 0.19 -12.88 -29.20
C THR A 140 0.48 -13.59 -30.52
N ASN A 141 1.76 -13.83 -30.82
CA ASN A 141 2.26 -14.39 -32.06
C ASN A 141 2.52 -15.90 -31.96
N ASN A 142 2.48 -16.51 -30.76
CA ASN A 142 2.67 -17.95 -30.58
C ASN A 142 1.35 -18.67 -30.20
N LEU A 143 0.65 -19.16 -31.23
CA LEU A 143 -0.62 -19.88 -31.14
C LEU A 143 -0.56 -21.12 -30.21
N GLU A 144 0.57 -21.82 -30.17
CA GLU A 144 0.78 -23.01 -29.32
C GLU A 144 0.70 -22.72 -27.81
N SER A 145 1.00 -21.49 -27.39
CA SER A 145 0.98 -21.12 -25.97
C SER A 145 -0.43 -20.87 -25.43
N ALA A 146 -1.38 -20.50 -26.29
CA ALA A 146 -2.78 -20.27 -25.93
C ALA A 146 -3.51 -21.59 -25.65
N ASP A 147 -3.22 -22.64 -26.43
CA ASP A 147 -3.83 -23.96 -26.31
C ASP A 147 -3.40 -24.71 -25.04
N LEU A 148 -2.14 -24.52 -24.62
CA LEU A 148 -1.66 -25.06 -23.34
C LEU A 148 -2.33 -24.39 -22.13
N VAL A 149 -2.61 -23.09 -22.22
CA VAL A 149 -3.26 -22.32 -21.16
C VAL A 149 -4.76 -22.63 -21.09
N SER A 150 -5.44 -22.72 -22.23
CA SER A 150 -6.85 -23.14 -22.31
C SER A 150 -7.02 -24.57 -21.76
N GLY A 151 -6.12 -25.48 -22.11
CA GLY A 151 -6.08 -26.84 -21.58
C GLY A 151 -5.91 -26.91 -20.05
N ARG A 152 -5.04 -26.08 -19.46
CA ARG A 152 -4.91 -26.00 -17.99
C ARG A 152 -6.16 -25.45 -17.32
N ARG A 153 -6.74 -24.39 -17.87
CA ARG A 153 -8.00 -23.80 -17.36
C ARG A 153 -9.13 -24.82 -17.37
N GLN A 154 -9.24 -25.62 -18.43
CA GLN A 154 -10.28 -26.63 -18.57
C GLN A 154 -10.12 -27.78 -17.57
N ARG A 155 -8.88 -28.20 -17.28
CA ARG A 155 -8.59 -29.20 -16.23
C ARG A 155 -8.93 -28.67 -14.83
N MET A 156 -8.67 -27.38 -14.57
CA MET A 156 -9.01 -26.74 -13.29
C MET A 156 -10.52 -26.69 -13.06
N LEU A 157 -11.29 -26.31 -14.09
CA LEU A 157 -12.75 -26.30 -14.05
C LEU A 157 -13.33 -27.71 -13.86
N ALA A 158 -12.84 -28.69 -14.60
CA ALA A 158 -13.27 -30.09 -14.43
C ALA A 158 -13.00 -30.64 -13.00
N ARG A 159 -11.89 -30.20 -12.37
CA ARG A 159 -11.57 -30.55 -10.97
C ARG A 159 -12.51 -29.86 -9.97
N LEU A 160 -12.99 -28.65 -10.26
CA LEU A 160 -13.97 -27.94 -9.42
C LEU A 160 -15.35 -28.59 -9.51
N ASP A 161 -15.79 -28.91 -10.74
CA ASP A 161 -17.07 -29.56 -10.97
C ASP A 161 -17.13 -30.95 -10.30
N ALA A 162 -16.04 -31.72 -10.38
CA ALA A 162 -15.93 -33.01 -9.70
C ALA A 162 -16.03 -32.91 -8.17
N ARG A 163 -15.64 -31.78 -7.55
CA ARG A 163 -15.83 -31.52 -6.11
C ARG A 163 -17.29 -31.21 -5.80
N HIS A 164 -17.90 -30.32 -6.57
CA HIS A 164 -19.32 -29.99 -6.41
C HIS A 164 -20.23 -31.23 -6.55
N THR A 165 -19.90 -32.17 -7.44
CA THR A 165 -20.63 -33.44 -7.56
C THR A 165 -20.41 -34.40 -6.39
N ARG A 166 -19.26 -34.33 -5.70
CA ARG A 166 -18.97 -35.17 -4.52
C ARG A 166 -19.63 -34.62 -3.26
N ASP A 167 -19.62 -33.30 -3.08
CA ASP A 167 -20.28 -32.64 -1.95
C ASP A 167 -21.81 -32.80 -2.00
N THR A 168 -22.39 -32.84 -3.20
CA THR A 168 -23.84 -33.07 -3.39
C THR A 168 -24.25 -34.53 -3.24
N ALA A 169 -23.35 -35.48 -3.50
CA ALA A 169 -23.61 -36.90 -3.29
C ALA A 169 -23.46 -37.35 -1.83
N GLY A 170 -22.68 -36.62 -1.02
CA GLY A 170 -22.41 -36.94 0.39
C GLY A 170 -23.49 -36.52 1.39
N LEU A 171 -24.45 -35.67 1.01
CA LEU A 171 -25.46 -35.11 1.93
C LEU A 171 -26.86 -35.70 1.68
N LYS A 172 -27.06 -36.96 2.08
CA LYS A 172 -28.38 -37.54 2.32
C LYS A 172 -28.62 -37.64 3.82
N THR A 173 -29.45 -36.73 4.34
CA THR A 173 -30.26 -36.72 5.60
C THR A 173 -30.41 -35.25 6.02
N SER A 174 -31.50 -34.68 6.49
CA SER A 174 -32.93 -35.01 6.71
C SER A 174 -33.47 -33.76 7.45
N SER A 175 -34.71 -33.33 7.20
CA SER A 175 -35.53 -32.37 7.99
C SER A 175 -35.02 -30.97 8.41
N ASP A 176 -33.75 -30.76 8.74
CA ASP A 176 -33.35 -29.65 9.62
C ASP A 176 -33.22 -28.29 8.92
N THR A 177 -33.02 -28.25 7.61
CA THR A 177 -32.90 -26.97 6.86
C THR A 177 -34.19 -26.16 6.92
N THR A 178 -35.35 -26.83 6.99
CA THR A 178 -36.66 -26.16 7.03
C THR A 178 -36.95 -25.50 8.38
N ASP A 179 -36.38 -26.00 9.47
CA ASP A 179 -36.62 -25.44 10.80
C ASP A 179 -35.74 -24.20 11.06
N PHE A 180 -34.54 -24.15 10.49
CA PHE A 180 -33.69 -22.95 10.55
C PHE A 180 -34.22 -21.80 9.70
N ASP A 181 -34.78 -22.09 8.53
CA ASP A 181 -35.40 -21.06 7.69
C ASP A 181 -36.66 -20.48 8.36
N LYS A 182 -37.41 -21.30 9.13
CA LYS A 182 -38.50 -20.82 10.00
C LYS A 182 -37.99 -19.92 11.12
N LEU A 183 -36.87 -20.24 11.77
CA LEU A 183 -36.26 -19.42 12.82
C LEU A 183 -35.77 -18.07 12.27
N LEU A 184 -35.16 -18.06 11.08
CA LEU A 184 -34.78 -16.81 10.40
C LEU A 184 -35.99 -15.97 10.02
N ALA A 185 -37.07 -16.57 9.53
CA ALA A 185 -38.32 -15.88 9.22
C ALA A 185 -38.96 -15.28 10.49
N LYS A 186 -38.93 -16.03 11.61
CA LYS A 186 -39.39 -15.56 12.93
C LYS A 186 -38.55 -14.37 13.41
N ALA A 187 -37.22 -14.46 13.29
CA ALA A 187 -36.31 -13.35 13.64
C ALA A 187 -36.56 -12.10 12.78
N ALA A 188 -36.78 -12.27 11.48
CA ALA A 188 -37.11 -11.16 10.57
C ALA A 188 -38.45 -10.50 10.92
N ASN A 189 -39.46 -11.29 11.29
CA ASN A 189 -40.75 -10.77 11.74
C ASN A 189 -40.62 -9.96 13.03
N VAL A 190 -39.83 -10.44 14.00
CA VAL A 190 -39.57 -9.73 15.26
C VAL A 190 -38.84 -8.41 15.00
N MET A 191 -37.83 -8.39 14.13
CA MET A 191 -37.12 -7.16 13.74
C MET A 191 -38.05 -6.13 13.08
N ASN A 192 -39.06 -6.57 12.32
CA ASN A 192 -39.98 -5.70 11.59
C ASN A 192 -41.19 -5.27 12.43
N SER A 193 -41.58 -6.04 13.46
CA SER A 193 -42.66 -5.67 14.36
C SER A 193 -42.16 -4.62 15.35
N SER A 194 -42.71 -3.41 15.31
CA SER A 194 -42.40 -2.29 16.22
C SER A 194 -42.82 -2.51 17.69
N LYS A 195 -43.14 -3.75 18.09
CA LYS A 195 -43.57 -4.09 19.44
C LYS A 195 -42.38 -4.32 20.36
N LEU A 196 -42.42 -3.57 21.46
CA LEU A 196 -41.36 -3.33 22.43
C LEU A 196 -41.14 -4.47 23.45
N SER A 197 -41.12 -5.74 23.02
CA SER A 197 -40.90 -6.88 23.93
C SER A 197 -40.21 -8.02 23.21
N ILE A 198 -38.87 -8.06 23.30
CA ILE A 198 -38.06 -9.18 22.82
C ILE A 198 -38.07 -10.26 23.91
N GLU A 199 -38.62 -11.43 23.60
CA GLU A 199 -38.62 -12.57 24.53
C GLU A 199 -37.19 -13.12 24.71
N PRO A 200 -36.67 -13.22 25.95
CA PRO A 200 -35.31 -13.71 26.20
C PRO A 200 -35.13 -15.18 25.83
N GLU A 201 -36.21 -15.98 25.89
CA GLU A 201 -36.21 -17.39 25.51
C GLU A 201 -35.89 -17.58 24.01
N PHE A 202 -36.37 -16.67 23.16
CA PHE A 202 -36.12 -16.72 21.72
C PHE A 202 -34.66 -16.44 21.36
N LEU A 203 -33.98 -15.55 22.10
CA LEU A 203 -32.54 -15.31 21.91
C LEU A 203 -31.72 -16.55 22.26
N GLN A 204 -32.11 -17.26 23.32
CA GLN A 204 -31.49 -18.52 23.73
C GLN A 204 -31.73 -19.64 22.70
N GLU A 205 -32.90 -19.66 22.06
CA GLU A 205 -33.22 -20.56 20.93
C GLU A 205 -32.30 -20.28 19.71
N LEU A 206 -32.04 -19.01 19.40
CA LEU A 206 -31.10 -18.64 18.33
C LEU A 206 -29.63 -19.00 18.67
N GLU A 207 -29.23 -18.84 19.92
CA GLU A 207 -27.88 -19.21 20.37
C GLU A 207 -27.65 -20.72 20.33
N THR A 208 -28.62 -21.50 20.80
CA THR A 208 -28.56 -22.97 20.76
C THR A 208 -28.61 -23.49 19.32
N ALA A 209 -29.35 -22.84 18.42
CA ALA A 209 -29.29 -23.17 17.00
C ALA A 209 -27.90 -22.90 16.39
N LEU A 210 -27.23 -21.80 16.75
CA LEU A 210 -25.88 -21.47 16.26
C LEU A 210 -24.80 -22.47 16.71
N THR A 211 -24.94 -23.10 17.87
CA THR A 211 -23.96 -24.10 18.36
C THR A 211 -24.08 -25.43 17.62
N LEU A 212 -25.27 -25.76 17.11
CA LEU A 212 -25.53 -26.99 16.36
C LEU A 212 -25.20 -26.87 14.86
N MET A 213 -25.03 -25.65 14.33
CA MET A 213 -24.83 -25.43 12.89
C MET A 213 -23.35 -25.45 12.44
N PRO A 214 -23.05 -26.01 11.26
CA PRO A 214 -21.74 -25.88 10.64
C PRO A 214 -21.45 -24.43 10.18
N ARG A 215 -20.17 -24.07 10.10
CA ARG A 215 -19.73 -22.74 9.66
C ARG A 215 -20.05 -22.55 8.18
N GLY A 216 -20.99 -21.66 7.86
CA GLY A 216 -21.51 -21.49 6.50
C GLY A 216 -22.33 -20.20 6.34
N ARG A 217 -23.01 -20.07 5.19
CA ARG A 217 -23.79 -18.87 4.87
C ARG A 217 -24.97 -18.63 5.82
N GLN A 218 -25.67 -19.70 6.20
CA GLN A 218 -26.85 -19.61 7.05
C GLN A 218 -26.49 -19.27 8.50
N SER A 219 -25.42 -19.87 9.04
CA SER A 219 -24.94 -19.53 10.39
C SER A 219 -24.44 -18.10 10.50
N ARG A 220 -23.90 -17.50 9.42
CA ARG A 220 -23.58 -16.06 9.40
C ARG A 220 -24.84 -15.19 9.48
N ARG A 221 -25.87 -15.51 8.69
CA ARG A 221 -27.15 -14.76 8.70
C ARG A 221 -27.87 -14.84 10.05
N LEU A 222 -27.90 -16.02 10.65
CA LEU A 222 -28.51 -16.23 11.97
C LEU A 222 -27.74 -15.44 13.05
N LYS A 223 -26.40 -15.42 12.98
CA LYS A 223 -25.54 -14.65 13.89
C LYS A 223 -25.71 -13.13 13.74
N GLU A 224 -25.87 -12.64 12.52
CA GLU A 224 -26.17 -11.23 12.25
C GLU A 224 -27.52 -10.82 12.84
N ALA A 225 -28.58 -11.62 12.63
CA ALA A 225 -29.90 -11.38 13.20
C ALA A 225 -29.86 -11.35 14.73
N LEU A 226 -29.16 -12.29 15.36
CA LEU A 226 -28.97 -12.36 16.81
C LEU A 226 -28.29 -11.09 17.36
N ASN A 227 -27.23 -10.62 16.71
CA ASN A 227 -26.53 -9.41 17.15
C ASN A 227 -27.41 -8.16 17.07
N ILE A 228 -28.26 -8.06 16.04
CA ILE A 228 -29.22 -6.96 15.90
C ILE A 228 -30.24 -6.99 17.04
N LEU A 229 -30.84 -8.16 17.30
CA LEU A 229 -31.83 -8.32 18.37
C LEU A 229 -31.24 -8.06 19.77
N ARG A 230 -30.00 -8.51 20.03
CA ARG A 230 -29.28 -8.17 21.28
C ARG A 230 -29.06 -6.66 21.42
N GLY A 231 -28.73 -5.96 20.32
CA GLY A 231 -28.59 -4.51 20.33
C GLY A 231 -29.89 -3.80 20.71
N GLN A 232 -31.02 -4.21 20.13
CA GLN A 232 -32.34 -3.68 20.45
C GLN A 232 -32.76 -3.95 21.90
N MET A 233 -32.48 -5.16 22.42
CA MET A 233 -32.77 -5.50 23.82
C MET A 233 -31.92 -4.66 24.79
N GLN A 234 -30.65 -4.43 24.47
CA GLN A 234 -29.75 -3.61 25.27
C GLN A 234 -30.19 -2.15 25.33
N GLU A 235 -30.71 -1.62 24.22
CA GLU A 235 -31.33 -0.29 24.15
C GLU A 235 -32.60 -0.20 25.01
N GLN A 236 -33.43 -1.25 25.06
CA GLN A 236 -34.63 -1.30 25.91
C GLN A 236 -34.32 -1.29 27.41
N ILE A 237 -33.22 -1.93 27.84
CA ILE A 237 -32.83 -2.02 29.25
C ILE A 237 -32.13 -0.72 29.74
N GLY A 238 -31.87 0.25 28.84
CA GLY A 238 -31.23 1.52 29.19
C GLY A 238 -29.75 1.41 29.56
N LEU A 239 -29.14 0.24 29.37
CA LEU A 239 -27.72 -0.03 29.63
C LEU A 239 -26.86 0.28 28.39
N ALA A 240 -26.99 1.49 27.85
CA ALA A 240 -26.33 1.92 26.63
C ALA A 240 -24.80 2.16 26.77
N HIS A 241 -24.13 1.63 27.80
CA HIS A 241 -22.69 1.87 28.00
C HIS A 241 -21.86 0.70 28.56
N GLN A 242 -22.29 -0.55 28.36
CA GLN A 242 -21.38 -1.69 28.52
C GLN A 242 -21.44 -2.60 27.31
N GLN A 243 -20.88 -2.15 26.19
CA GLN A 243 -20.50 -3.06 25.11
C GLN A 243 -19.09 -3.60 25.38
N ALA A 244 -19.07 -4.93 25.58
CA ALA A 244 -17.99 -5.87 25.35
C ALA A 244 -16.54 -5.36 25.52
N ALA A 245 -15.92 -5.78 26.62
CA ALA A 245 -14.48 -5.76 26.84
C ALA A 245 -13.77 -6.70 25.85
N PHE A 246 -13.68 -6.33 24.58
CA PHE A 246 -12.62 -6.73 23.64
C PHE A 246 -12.83 -5.99 22.31
N SER A 247 -12.37 -4.74 22.25
CA SER A 247 -12.11 -4.03 21.00
C SER A 247 -10.63 -3.70 20.94
N PHE A 248 -9.93 -4.08 19.87
CA PHE A 248 -8.56 -3.66 19.64
C PHE A 248 -8.55 -2.14 19.40
N SER A 249 -8.21 -1.36 20.42
CA SER A 249 -7.97 0.07 20.26
C SER A 249 -6.53 0.28 19.80
N THR A 250 -6.37 0.87 18.62
CA THR A 250 -5.12 1.50 18.22
C THR A 250 -4.93 2.74 19.09
N ARG A 251 -3.86 2.74 19.88
CA ARG A 251 -3.49 3.79 20.83
C ARG A 251 -3.30 5.14 20.11
N ASN A 252 -4.19 6.10 20.39
CA ASN A 252 -3.95 7.52 20.14
C ASN A 252 -3.29 8.12 21.38
N GLU A 253 -2.05 8.56 21.27
CA GLU A 253 -1.39 9.38 22.29
C GLU A 253 -1.94 10.81 22.22
N SER A 254 -2.47 11.28 23.35
CA SER A 254 -2.81 12.69 23.57
C SER A 254 -2.03 13.22 24.77
N ALA A 255 -1.05 14.08 24.46
CA ALA A 255 -0.55 15.23 25.20
C ALA A 255 -0.32 15.12 26.72
N ALA A 256 0.96 14.99 27.10
CA ALA A 256 1.52 15.67 28.27
C ALA A 256 2.51 16.74 27.79
N GLN A 257 2.34 17.96 28.27
CA GLN A 257 3.17 19.13 27.94
C GLN A 257 4.62 18.96 28.42
N SER A 258 5.59 19.30 27.59
CA SER A 258 6.95 19.70 28.01
C SER A 258 7.65 20.54 26.93
N LYS A 259 8.57 21.38 27.41
CA LYS A 259 9.06 22.64 26.84
C LYS A 259 9.89 22.53 25.55
N VAL A 260 9.83 23.64 24.80
CA VAL A 260 10.68 24.10 23.68
C VAL A 260 12.13 23.61 23.73
N GLN A 261 12.60 22.95 22.65
CA GLN A 261 13.90 23.21 22.01
C GLN A 261 13.83 22.97 20.49
N LYS A 262 14.68 23.72 19.79
CA LYS A 262 14.67 24.09 18.37
C LYS A 262 15.48 23.08 17.55
N ALA A 263 14.94 22.56 16.45
CA ALA A 263 15.73 21.88 15.40
C ALA A 263 15.09 22.07 14.02
N THR A 264 15.97 22.18 13.03
CA THR A 264 15.80 22.89 11.76
C THR A 264 15.03 22.10 10.70
N THR A 265 14.18 22.82 9.96
CA THR A 265 13.43 22.38 8.78
C THR A 265 14.34 21.94 7.64
N ALA A 266 14.17 20.71 7.12
CA ALA A 266 14.63 20.33 5.78
C ALA A 266 13.41 20.25 4.84
N GLN A 267 13.43 21.06 3.78
CA GLN A 267 12.46 21.06 2.70
C GLN A 267 12.61 19.79 1.83
N CYS A 268 11.51 19.11 1.56
CA CYS A 268 11.41 18.15 0.46
C CYS A 268 10.71 18.83 -0.71
N ASN A 269 11.45 19.05 -1.81
CA ASN A 269 10.88 19.42 -3.10
C ASN A 269 10.46 18.15 -3.87
N PRO A 270 9.39 18.19 -4.69
CA PRO A 270 8.92 17.05 -5.45
C PRO A 270 9.84 16.81 -6.66
N LEU A 271 10.50 15.65 -6.71
CA LEU A 271 11.19 15.17 -7.91
C LEU A 271 10.24 14.33 -8.76
N GLY A 272 10.14 14.71 -10.04
CA GLY A 272 9.46 13.96 -11.09
C GLY A 272 10.16 12.64 -11.45
N PRO A 273 9.71 11.96 -12.53
CA PRO A 273 9.97 10.55 -12.76
C PRO A 273 11.37 10.33 -13.31
N THR A 274 12.31 9.95 -12.44
CA THR A 274 13.64 9.48 -12.87
C THR A 274 13.68 7.97 -12.78
N GLN A 275 13.83 7.34 -13.94
CA GLN A 275 14.16 5.92 -14.09
C GLN A 275 15.48 5.64 -13.35
N HIS A 276 15.41 5.07 -12.15
CA HIS A 276 16.58 4.50 -11.50
C HIS A 276 16.78 3.08 -12.02
N ILE A 277 17.61 2.99 -13.06
CA ILE A 277 18.43 1.81 -13.31
C ILE A 277 19.26 1.61 -12.03
N ALA A 278 18.89 0.61 -11.23
CA ALA A 278 19.66 0.21 -10.06
C ALA A 278 21.03 -0.28 -10.53
N LYS A 279 22.10 0.43 -10.13
CA LYS A 279 23.47 -0.09 -10.22
C LYS A 279 23.56 -1.32 -9.32
N PRO A 280 23.99 -2.50 -9.81
CA PRO A 280 24.11 -3.67 -8.97
C PRO A 280 25.27 -3.46 -8.00
N LEU A 281 24.97 -3.55 -6.71
CA LEU A 281 25.99 -3.70 -5.66
C LEU A 281 26.67 -5.04 -5.92
N VAL A 282 27.90 -5.02 -6.42
CA VAL A 282 28.69 -6.23 -6.69
C VAL A 282 29.03 -6.87 -5.35
N ARG A 283 28.20 -7.82 -4.91
CA ARG A 283 28.68 -8.95 -4.11
C ARG A 283 29.29 -9.93 -5.11
N ASN A 284 30.51 -10.39 -4.83
CA ASN A 284 31.12 -11.47 -5.58
C ASN A 284 30.26 -12.73 -5.34
N ALA A 285 29.37 -13.03 -6.28
CA ALA A 285 28.57 -14.24 -6.27
C ALA A 285 29.28 -15.27 -7.17
N VAL A 286 29.45 -16.49 -6.67
CA VAL A 286 29.97 -17.60 -7.45
C VAL A 286 28.89 -18.00 -8.45
N ARG A 287 29.18 -17.87 -9.74
CA ARG A 287 28.22 -18.16 -10.82
C ARG A 287 28.62 -19.40 -11.59
N ILE A 288 27.64 -20.27 -11.80
CA ILE A 288 27.75 -21.45 -12.66
C ILE A 288 26.67 -21.28 -13.72
N THR A 289 27.09 -21.16 -14.98
CA THR A 289 26.19 -20.88 -16.11
C THR A 289 26.53 -21.78 -17.28
N ALA A 290 25.51 -22.37 -17.92
CA ALA A 290 25.64 -23.11 -19.18
C ALA A 290 26.62 -24.31 -19.13
N GLU A 291 26.57 -25.08 -18.04
CA GLU A 291 27.34 -26.32 -17.89
C GLU A 291 26.48 -27.55 -18.12
N HIS A 292 26.99 -28.52 -18.87
CA HIS A 292 26.23 -29.70 -19.30
C HIS A 292 27.05 -30.98 -19.13
N GLY A 293 26.48 -32.01 -18.50
CA GLY A 293 27.09 -33.35 -18.47
C GLY A 293 28.32 -33.51 -17.57
N LYS A 294 28.54 -32.61 -16.59
CA LYS A 294 29.77 -32.59 -15.79
C LYS A 294 29.51 -32.78 -14.31
N GLU A 295 30.46 -33.41 -13.63
CA GLU A 295 30.56 -33.37 -12.17
C GLU A 295 31.37 -32.13 -11.76
N LEU A 296 30.76 -31.23 -10.99
CA LEU A 296 31.29 -29.92 -10.65
C LEU A 296 31.39 -29.78 -9.13
N ILE A 297 32.62 -29.58 -8.63
CA ILE A 297 32.87 -29.20 -7.24
C ILE A 297 33.16 -27.70 -7.21
N VAL A 298 32.25 -26.95 -6.59
CA VAL A 298 32.28 -25.49 -6.58
C VAL A 298 33.25 -25.02 -5.51
N LYS A 299 34.27 -24.26 -5.92
CA LYS A 299 35.18 -23.60 -4.99
C LYS A 299 34.64 -22.22 -4.64
N GLY A 300 34.60 -21.90 -3.35
CA GLY A 300 34.14 -20.63 -2.80
C GLY A 300 34.34 -20.58 -1.30
N ASP A 301 34.11 -19.40 -0.73
CA ASP A 301 34.29 -19.14 0.70
C ASP A 301 32.95 -19.14 1.46
N ASP A 302 33.01 -19.41 2.77
CA ASP A 302 31.83 -19.41 3.63
C ASP A 302 31.12 -18.04 3.65
N GLY A 303 29.84 -18.01 3.30
CA GLY A 303 29.02 -16.80 3.23
C GLY A 303 28.90 -16.17 1.85
N GLU A 304 29.53 -16.73 0.81
CA GLU A 304 29.30 -16.29 -0.57
C GLU A 304 27.91 -16.66 -1.07
N GLU A 305 27.40 -15.88 -2.03
CA GLU A 305 26.15 -16.16 -2.72
C GLU A 305 26.42 -17.02 -3.95
N VAL A 306 25.61 -18.06 -4.17
CA VAL A 306 25.79 -19.00 -5.28
C VAL A 306 24.63 -18.89 -6.25
N MET A 307 24.94 -18.72 -7.54
CA MET A 307 23.94 -18.67 -8.61
C MET A 307 24.22 -19.79 -9.64
N ILE A 308 23.26 -20.69 -9.81
CA ILE A 308 23.30 -21.80 -10.76
C ILE A 308 22.22 -21.60 -11.81
N ASN A 309 22.63 -21.29 -13.05
CA ASN A 309 21.71 -21.00 -14.14
C ASN A 309 21.99 -21.89 -15.36
N ASP A 310 20.93 -22.37 -16.02
CA ASP A 310 21.00 -23.07 -17.31
C ASP A 310 21.95 -24.30 -17.31
N VAL A 311 21.94 -25.08 -16.22
CA VAL A 311 22.74 -26.31 -16.07
C VAL A 311 21.89 -27.54 -16.36
N THR A 312 22.39 -28.50 -17.13
CA THR A 312 21.65 -29.75 -17.40
C THR A 312 22.51 -31.01 -17.32
N ASN A 313 21.91 -32.13 -16.91
CA ASN A 313 22.57 -33.44 -16.84
C ASN A 313 23.88 -33.44 -16.03
N SER A 314 23.96 -32.67 -14.94
CA SER A 314 25.21 -32.49 -14.17
C SER A 314 25.05 -32.94 -12.72
N ASP A 315 26.16 -33.12 -12.01
CA ASP A 315 26.20 -33.29 -10.55
C ASP A 315 26.98 -32.11 -9.98
N VAL A 316 26.35 -31.27 -9.15
CA VAL A 316 26.96 -30.04 -8.62
C VAL A 316 27.04 -30.13 -7.11
N ARG A 317 28.26 -30.02 -6.58
CA ARG A 317 28.55 -30.07 -5.14
C ARG A 317 29.11 -28.75 -4.65
N VAL A 318 28.51 -28.21 -3.61
CA VAL A 318 28.91 -26.96 -2.95
C VAL A 318 29.35 -27.28 -1.52
N PRO A 319 30.66 -27.49 -1.28
CA PRO A 319 31.18 -27.96 0.00
C PRO A 319 31.25 -26.89 1.10
N PHE A 320 31.03 -25.61 0.78
CA PHE A 320 31.11 -24.47 1.71
C PHE A 320 29.72 -23.93 2.09
N LYS A 321 29.63 -23.23 3.23
CA LYS A 321 28.35 -22.70 3.76
C LYS A 321 27.95 -21.41 3.06
N ALA A 322 27.26 -21.54 1.92
CA ALA A 322 26.73 -20.42 1.16
C ALA A 322 25.76 -19.54 1.99
N SER A 323 25.71 -18.23 1.70
CA SER A 323 24.74 -17.33 2.32
C SER A 323 23.34 -17.54 1.77
N THR A 324 23.19 -17.45 0.45
CA THR A 324 21.95 -17.65 -0.30
C THR A 324 22.28 -18.39 -1.59
N VAL A 325 21.39 -19.29 -2.02
CA VAL A 325 21.55 -20.02 -3.27
C VAL A 325 20.36 -19.76 -4.19
N HIS A 326 20.65 -19.41 -5.44
CA HIS A 326 19.65 -19.20 -6.48
C HIS A 326 19.87 -20.21 -7.61
N VAL A 327 18.84 -21.00 -7.90
CA VAL A 327 18.84 -22.03 -8.96
C VAL A 327 17.77 -21.69 -9.98
N LYS A 328 18.15 -21.57 -11.25
CA LYS A 328 17.23 -21.20 -12.33
C LYS A 328 17.47 -22.04 -13.59
N SER A 329 16.39 -22.50 -14.23
CA SER A 329 16.46 -23.20 -15.52
C SER A 329 17.35 -24.46 -15.50
N VAL A 330 17.43 -25.17 -14.36
CA VAL A 330 18.26 -26.37 -14.21
C VAL A 330 17.43 -27.61 -14.44
N LYS A 331 17.96 -28.60 -15.18
CA LYS A 331 17.23 -29.84 -15.52
C LYS A 331 18.06 -31.10 -15.37
N HIS A 332 17.46 -32.20 -14.90
CA HIS A 332 18.10 -33.53 -14.84
C HIS A 332 19.44 -33.52 -14.07
N THR A 333 19.51 -32.74 -13.00
CA THR A 333 20.76 -32.44 -12.29
C THR A 333 20.61 -32.78 -10.81
N THR A 334 21.69 -33.30 -10.23
CA THR A 334 21.81 -33.50 -8.78
C THR A 334 22.55 -32.30 -8.19
N LEU A 335 21.99 -31.69 -7.15
CA LEU A 335 22.55 -30.52 -6.46
C LEU A 335 22.73 -30.87 -4.99
N ILE A 336 23.96 -30.82 -4.50
CA ILE A 336 24.33 -31.18 -3.13
C ILE A 336 24.99 -29.97 -2.47
N PHE A 337 24.43 -29.51 -1.36
CA PHE A 337 24.91 -28.31 -0.66
C PHE A 337 25.29 -28.64 0.79
N ALA A 338 26.38 -28.04 1.27
CA ALA A 338 26.57 -27.83 2.70
C ALA A 338 25.43 -26.94 3.27
N PRO A 339 25.19 -26.94 4.60
CA PRO A 339 24.13 -26.13 5.20
C PRO A 339 24.23 -24.64 4.83
N ILE A 340 23.16 -24.10 4.25
CA ILE A 340 23.02 -22.72 3.78
C ILE A 340 22.55 -21.83 4.93
N LYS A 341 23.15 -20.64 5.05
CA LYS A 341 22.84 -19.71 6.16
C LYS A 341 21.44 -19.13 6.10
N THR A 342 20.92 -18.84 4.90
CA THR A 342 19.61 -18.20 4.72
C THR A 342 18.66 -19.07 3.89
N SER A 343 18.62 -18.94 2.56
CA SER A 343 17.58 -19.57 1.74
C SER A 343 18.13 -20.16 0.45
N LEU A 344 17.41 -21.17 -0.04
CA LEU A 344 17.55 -21.72 -1.38
C LEU A 344 16.29 -21.35 -2.17
N LEU A 345 16.46 -20.74 -3.33
CA LEU A 345 15.37 -20.41 -4.24
C LEU A 345 15.54 -21.14 -5.57
N ILE A 346 14.60 -22.02 -5.90
CA ILE A 346 14.58 -22.81 -7.14
C ILE A 346 13.47 -22.28 -8.05
N ARG A 347 13.78 -22.03 -9.32
CA ARG A 347 12.82 -21.52 -10.32
C ARG A 347 12.99 -22.21 -11.66
N ASP A 348 11.88 -22.51 -12.33
CA ASP A 348 11.85 -23.07 -13.69
C ASP A 348 12.75 -24.32 -13.85
N CYS A 349 12.77 -25.20 -12.85
CA CYS A 349 13.60 -26.39 -12.82
C CYS A 349 12.78 -27.66 -12.99
N GLU A 350 13.40 -28.71 -13.52
CA GLU A 350 12.72 -29.96 -13.86
C GLU A 350 13.59 -31.17 -13.54
N ASN A 351 13.00 -32.20 -12.93
CA ASN A 351 13.66 -33.46 -12.62
C ASN A 351 15.00 -33.26 -11.87
N LEU A 352 14.94 -32.63 -10.71
CA LEU A 352 16.11 -32.36 -9.87
C LEU A 352 16.15 -33.25 -8.64
N THR A 353 17.35 -33.65 -8.23
CA THR A 353 17.60 -34.16 -6.88
C THR A 353 18.35 -33.08 -6.11
N VAL A 354 17.72 -32.50 -5.08
CA VAL A 354 18.31 -31.39 -4.32
C VAL A 354 18.50 -31.80 -2.87
N VAL A 355 19.74 -31.73 -2.39
CA VAL A 355 20.12 -32.08 -1.02
C VAL A 355 20.56 -30.80 -0.32
N VAL A 356 19.73 -30.30 0.60
CA VAL A 356 19.93 -28.98 1.20
C VAL A 356 19.42 -28.92 2.64
N ALA A 357 20.12 -28.13 3.46
CA ALA A 357 19.61 -27.60 4.73
C ALA A 357 19.70 -26.06 4.67
N ALA A 358 18.62 -25.35 5.00
CA ALA A 358 18.57 -23.88 4.93
C ALA A 358 17.65 -23.28 6.02
N GLN A 359 17.87 -22.00 6.36
CA GLN A 359 17.10 -21.27 7.37
C GLN A 359 16.22 -20.17 6.75
N GLN A 360 14.99 -20.51 6.38
CA GLN A 360 14.02 -19.50 5.94
C GLN A 360 13.28 -18.86 7.13
N VAL A 361 12.84 -17.60 6.97
CA VAL A 361 12.12 -16.77 7.97
C VAL A 361 10.89 -17.45 8.60
N ARG A 362 10.37 -18.53 8.01
CA ARG A 362 9.22 -19.30 8.52
C ARG A 362 9.52 -20.76 8.84
N GLY A 363 10.77 -21.20 8.71
CA GLY A 363 11.21 -22.58 8.97
C GLY A 363 10.62 -23.66 8.04
N ALA A 364 9.55 -23.38 7.30
CA ALA A 364 8.84 -24.31 6.43
C ALA A 364 9.35 -24.26 4.98
N LEU A 365 9.29 -25.42 4.29
CA LEU A 365 9.50 -25.51 2.85
C LEU A 365 8.26 -24.96 2.13
N ILE A 366 8.43 -24.02 1.21
CA ILE A 366 7.31 -23.42 0.47
C ILE A 366 7.40 -23.87 -0.98
N ILE A 367 6.28 -24.36 -1.53
CA ILE A 367 6.13 -24.72 -2.94
C ILE A 367 5.01 -23.91 -3.58
N GLU A 368 5.21 -23.54 -4.85
CA GLU A 368 4.25 -22.80 -5.67
C GLU A 368 4.37 -23.32 -7.11
N ASP A 369 3.24 -23.69 -7.70
CA ASP A 369 3.12 -24.22 -9.06
C ASP A 369 4.09 -25.39 -9.37
N CYS A 370 4.34 -26.22 -8.37
CA CYS A 370 5.13 -27.46 -8.47
C CYS A 370 4.23 -28.70 -8.52
N ASP A 371 4.76 -29.81 -9.02
CA ASP A 371 4.11 -31.13 -9.04
C ASP A 371 5.16 -32.22 -8.79
N GLY A 372 4.75 -33.34 -8.19
CA GLY A 372 5.62 -34.51 -7.96
C GLY A 372 6.78 -34.29 -6.98
N ILE A 373 6.66 -33.39 -6.01
CA ILE A 373 7.72 -33.12 -5.03
C ILE A 373 7.82 -34.25 -3.99
N GLU A 374 9.02 -34.79 -3.80
CA GLU A 374 9.30 -35.77 -2.74
C GLU A 374 10.27 -35.18 -1.73
N VAL A 375 9.91 -35.25 -0.44
CA VAL A 375 10.73 -34.66 0.63
C VAL A 375 11.23 -35.75 1.57
N ALA A 376 12.50 -35.62 1.96
CA ALA A 376 13.21 -36.53 2.84
C ALA A 376 14.12 -35.74 3.80
N PRO A 377 14.50 -36.31 4.95
CA PRO A 377 15.42 -35.65 5.86
C PRO A 377 16.79 -35.45 5.20
N TYR A 378 17.44 -34.33 5.52
CA TYR A 378 18.79 -34.03 5.07
C TYR A 378 19.79 -35.09 5.56
N ASN A 379 20.55 -35.67 4.64
CA ASN A 379 21.49 -36.77 4.91
C ASN A 379 22.77 -36.62 4.07
N VAL A 380 23.72 -35.83 4.59
CA VAL A 380 25.03 -35.60 3.98
C VAL A 380 26.12 -35.98 4.98
N VAL A 381 27.09 -36.77 4.54
CA VAL A 381 28.22 -37.22 5.37
C VAL A 381 29.02 -36.00 5.85
N GLY A 382 29.32 -35.95 7.15
CA GLY A 382 30.11 -34.88 7.77
C GLY A 382 29.30 -33.71 8.36
N PHE A 383 27.96 -33.74 8.25
CA PHE A 383 27.10 -32.76 8.91
C PHE A 383 26.10 -33.45 9.82
N GLU A 384 26.13 -33.11 11.11
CA GLU A 384 25.17 -33.63 12.08
C GLU A 384 23.80 -32.96 11.89
N ARG A 385 22.76 -33.79 11.81
CA ARG A 385 21.37 -33.33 11.80
C ARG A 385 20.97 -32.98 13.22
N ASP A 386 20.30 -31.85 13.39
CA ASP A 386 19.57 -31.55 14.63
C ASP A 386 18.36 -32.50 14.74
N PRO A 387 18.34 -33.45 15.70
CA PRO A 387 17.24 -34.41 15.85
C PRO A 387 15.94 -33.73 16.29
N GLN A 388 15.99 -32.52 16.83
CA GLN A 388 14.79 -31.78 17.25
C GLN A 388 14.13 -31.01 16.09
N ASN A 389 14.85 -30.77 14.99
CA ASN A 389 14.34 -30.02 13.86
C ASN A 389 13.62 -30.93 12.85
N ASN A 390 12.29 -30.96 12.95
CA ASN A 390 11.41 -31.73 12.06
C ASN A 390 10.64 -30.85 11.04
N ASN A 391 11.12 -29.63 10.80
CA ASN A 391 10.43 -28.68 9.92
C ASN A 391 10.36 -29.12 8.45
N TRP A 392 11.16 -30.10 8.04
CA TRP A 392 11.12 -30.67 6.68
C TRP A 392 9.79 -31.38 6.36
N HIS A 393 9.02 -31.80 7.37
CA HIS A 393 7.66 -32.31 7.18
C HIS A 393 6.62 -31.22 6.92
N ASN A 394 6.93 -29.96 7.26
CA ASN A 394 6.01 -28.84 7.17
C ASN A 394 6.18 -28.14 5.80
N VAL A 395 5.58 -28.73 4.77
CA VAL A 395 5.58 -28.17 3.41
C VAL A 395 4.31 -27.36 3.19
N GLN A 396 4.47 -26.09 2.81
CA GLN A 396 3.37 -25.18 2.49
C GLN A 396 3.20 -25.08 0.98
N ASP A 397 2.10 -25.62 0.48
CA ASP A 397 1.72 -25.50 -0.93
C ASP A 397 0.77 -24.33 -1.14
N PHE A 398 1.27 -23.28 -1.80
CA PHE A 398 0.50 -22.06 -2.06
C PHE A 398 -0.50 -22.22 -3.22
N SER A 399 -0.29 -23.20 -4.10
CA SER A 399 -1.21 -23.49 -5.22
C SER A 399 -2.38 -24.37 -4.78
N TRP A 400 -2.33 -24.94 -3.57
CA TRP A 400 -3.40 -25.75 -2.98
C TRP A 400 -4.19 -24.99 -1.92
N LEU A 401 -5.45 -24.66 -2.23
CA LEU A 401 -6.31 -23.81 -1.38
C LEU A 401 -7.17 -24.59 -0.37
N SER A 402 -7.10 -25.92 -0.34
CA SER A 402 -7.87 -26.73 0.62
C SER A 402 -7.11 -26.81 1.94
N SER A 403 -7.76 -26.43 3.04
CA SER A 403 -7.22 -26.60 4.39
C SER A 403 -7.49 -27.98 4.97
N GLU A 404 -8.40 -28.75 4.38
CA GLU A 404 -8.88 -30.03 4.91
C GLU A 404 -8.18 -31.23 4.26
N GLU A 405 -7.71 -31.08 3.02
CA GLU A 405 -7.09 -32.14 2.24
C GLU A 405 -5.59 -31.89 2.06
N HIS A 406 -4.79 -32.95 2.21
CA HIS A 406 -3.36 -32.93 1.88
C HIS A 406 -3.15 -32.61 0.40
N SER A 407 -2.18 -31.74 0.08
CA SER A 407 -1.88 -31.40 -1.32
C SER A 407 -1.40 -32.64 -2.09
N PRO A 408 -1.88 -32.90 -3.32
CA PRO A 408 -1.38 -33.98 -4.16
C PRO A 408 0.01 -33.69 -4.76
N ASN A 409 0.48 -32.44 -4.69
CA ASN A 409 1.69 -31.98 -5.39
C ASN A 409 2.99 -32.37 -4.67
N TRP A 410 2.90 -32.82 -3.42
CA TRP A 410 4.05 -33.27 -2.66
C TRP A 410 3.73 -34.50 -1.81
N LYS A 411 4.76 -35.25 -1.42
CA LYS A 411 4.65 -36.37 -0.48
C LYS A 411 5.97 -36.60 0.24
N ILE A 412 5.91 -37.31 1.36
CA ILE A 412 7.11 -37.77 2.06
C ILE A 412 7.68 -38.99 1.31
N MET A 413 8.99 -38.98 1.08
CA MET A 413 9.70 -40.07 0.43
C MET A 413 9.72 -41.31 1.34
N LYS A 414 9.59 -42.52 0.77
CA LYS A 414 9.61 -43.76 1.55
C LYS A 414 11.01 -44.01 2.13
N GLU A 415 11.08 -44.61 3.32
CA GLU A 415 12.35 -44.83 4.04
C GLU A 415 13.38 -45.65 3.23
N ASN A 416 12.92 -46.68 2.50
CA ASN A 416 13.79 -47.56 1.68
C ASN A 416 14.45 -46.86 0.47
N SER A 417 14.04 -45.63 0.15
CA SER A 417 14.59 -44.84 -0.95
C SER A 417 15.54 -43.73 -0.49
N THR A 418 15.78 -43.60 0.82
CA THR A 418 16.70 -42.58 1.35
C THR A 418 18.14 -42.87 0.92
N ARG A 419 18.78 -41.85 0.33
CA ARG A 419 20.18 -41.91 -0.13
C ARG A 419 21.06 -41.11 0.82
N CYS A 420 22.31 -41.54 0.97
CA CYS A 420 23.34 -40.79 1.68
C CYS A 420 24.24 -40.11 0.65
N PHE A 421 24.56 -38.85 0.86
CA PHE A 421 25.34 -38.03 -0.09
C PHE A 421 26.65 -37.56 0.53
N THR A 422 27.67 -37.38 -0.31
CA THR A 422 29.00 -36.86 0.06
C THR A 422 29.26 -35.57 -0.73
N LEU A 423 29.84 -34.56 -0.08
CA LEU A 423 30.23 -33.29 -0.72
C LEU A 423 31.58 -33.37 -1.40
#